data_AF-R7S5T8-F1
#
_entry.id   AF-R7S5T8-F1
#
_cell.length_a   1.000
_cell.length_b   1.000
_cell.length_c   1.000
_cell.angle_alpha   90.00
_cell.angle_beta   90.00
_cell.angle_gamma   90.00
#
_symmetry.space_group_name_H-M   'P 1'
#
loop_
_entity.id
_entity.type
_entity.pdbx_description
1 polymer ?
#
loop_
_entity_poly.entity_id
_entity_poly.type
_entity_poly.pdbx_seq_one_letter_code
_entity_poly.pdbx_strand_id
1 'polypeptide(L)'
;MSSVLPVWFLLVIVLGLMFVSWIFTPKGPNQTLIRTSFSLALACCYLMWMVTYLAQVHPLICTRWFLQSIIGNLTTYFATR
;
A
#
# COMPACT_ATOMS: atom_id res chain seq x y z
N MET A 1 16.68 -3.85 3.34
CA MET A 1 17.45 -2.70 2.81
C MET A 1 16.59 -1.48 3.08
N SER A 2 16.91 -0.69 4.12
CA SER A 2 16.21 0.57 4.36
C SER A 2 16.63 1.53 3.27
N SER A 3 15.85 1.57 2.20
CA SER A 3 16.14 2.35 1.01
C SER A 3 14.93 3.21 0.66
N VAL A 4 15.18 4.47 0.36
CA VAL A 4 14.16 5.43 -0.07
C VAL A 4 13.73 5.18 -1.53
N LEU A 5 14.49 4.36 -2.28
CA LEU A 5 14.22 3.96 -3.65
C LEU A 5 12.80 3.41 -3.91
N PRO A 6 12.30 2.39 -3.17
CA PRO A 6 10.93 1.86 -3.37
C PRO A 6 9.84 2.92 -3.17
N VAL A 7 10.07 3.89 -2.28
CA VAL A 7 9.14 4.99 -2.02
C VAL A 7 8.97 5.85 -3.25
N TRP A 8 10.08 6.34 -3.81
CA TRP A 8 10.06 7.18 -5.01
C TRP A 8 9.52 6.43 -6.22
N PHE A 9 9.89 5.17 -6.38
CA PHE A 9 9.42 4.36 -7.50
C PHE A 9 7.88 4.22 -7.50
N LEU A 10 7.29 3.88 -6.37
CA LEU A 10 5.83 3.76 -6.25
C LEU A 10 5.13 5.12 -6.34
N LEU A 11 5.73 6.19 -5.84
CA LEU A 11 5.20 7.55 -5.96
C LEU A 11 5.05 7.93 -7.44
N VAL A 12 6.09 7.73 -8.25
CA VAL A 12 6.06 8.04 -9.69
C VAL A 12 5.00 7.22 -10.41
N ILE A 13 4.86 5.94 -10.08
CA ILE A 13 3.82 5.07 -10.67
C ILE A 13 2.42 5.59 -10.34
N VAL A 14 2.17 5.95 -9.07
CA VAL A 14 0.85 6.43 -8.63
C VAL A 14 0.51 7.78 -9.27
N LEU A 15 1.46 8.71 -9.35
CA LEU A 15 1.25 9.97 -10.07
C LEU A 15 1.01 9.75 -11.57
N GLY A 16 1.72 8.80 -12.18
CA GLY A 16 1.47 8.39 -13.57
C GLY A 16 0.05 7.87 -13.78
N LEU A 17 -0.42 6.99 -12.89
CA LEU A 17 -1.79 6.45 -12.94
C LEU A 17 -2.85 7.54 -12.72
N MET A 18 -2.62 8.50 -11.83
CA MET A 18 -3.51 9.66 -11.66
C MET A 18 -3.60 10.50 -12.95
N PHE A 19 -2.47 10.72 -13.62
CA PHE A 19 -2.44 11.46 -14.88
C PHE A 19 -3.17 10.72 -16.01
N VAL A 20 -2.97 9.40 -16.10
CA VAL A 20 -3.69 8.53 -17.04
C VAL A 20 -5.20 8.58 -16.77
N SER A 21 -5.62 8.47 -15.50
CA SER A 21 -7.04 8.56 -15.13
C SER A 21 -7.67 9.89 -15.56
N TRP A 22 -6.92 10.99 -15.52
CA TRP A 22 -7.42 12.30 -15.94
C TRP A 22 -7.73 12.37 -17.44
N ILE A 23 -6.84 11.81 -18.27
CA ILE A 23 -6.97 11.77 -19.73
C ILE A 23 -8.05 10.79 -20.17
N PHE A 24 -8.11 9.61 -19.56
CA PHE A 24 -9.04 8.55 -19.97
C PHE A 24 -10.49 8.75 -19.49
N THR A 25 -10.79 9.76 -18.65
CA THR A 25 -12.17 9.99 -18.20
C THR A 25 -13.03 10.61 -19.32
N PRO A 26 -14.05 9.91 -19.84
CA PRO A 26 -14.93 10.43 -20.89
C PRO A 26 -15.73 11.64 -20.40
N LYS A 27 -16.08 12.54 -21.33
CA LYS A 27 -16.88 13.73 -21.04
C LYS A 27 -18.32 13.30 -20.75
N GLY A 28 -18.78 13.52 -19.52
CA GLY A 28 -20.12 13.15 -19.06
C GLY A 28 -20.50 13.93 -17.79
N PRO A 29 -21.77 13.85 -17.35
CA PRO A 29 -22.27 14.58 -16.18
C PRO A 29 -21.51 14.25 -14.89
N ASN A 30 -20.99 13.03 -14.79
CA ASN A 30 -20.24 12.54 -13.62
C ASN A 30 -18.71 12.63 -13.79
N GLN A 31 -18.21 13.39 -14.78
CA GLN A 31 -16.79 13.43 -15.12
C GLN A 31 -15.90 13.90 -13.94
N THR A 32 -16.33 14.92 -13.21
CA THR A 32 -15.61 15.40 -12.02
C THR A 32 -15.58 14.35 -10.92
N LEU A 33 -16.70 13.67 -10.70
CA LEU A 33 -16.86 12.61 -9.68
C LEU A 33 -15.90 11.45 -9.93
N ILE A 34 -15.78 11.01 -11.19
CA ILE A 34 -14.89 9.90 -11.56
C ILE A 34 -13.42 10.32 -11.41
N ARG A 35 -13.04 11.52 -11.86
CA ARG A 35 -11.66 12.02 -11.73
C ARG A 35 -11.20 12.12 -10.27
N THR A 36 -12.06 12.63 -9.39
CA THR A 36 -11.71 12.82 -7.98
C THR A 36 -11.75 11.53 -7.19
N SER A 37 -12.72 10.63 -7.43
CA SER A 37 -12.79 9.33 -6.74
C SER A 37 -11.61 8.43 -7.06
N PHE A 38 -11.18 8.35 -8.33
CA PHE A 38 -9.97 7.61 -8.72
C PHE A 38 -8.70 8.22 -8.11
N SER A 39 -8.55 9.54 -8.15
CA SER A 39 -7.41 10.22 -7.55
C SER A 39 -7.33 9.98 -6.04
N LEU A 40 -8.47 10.06 -5.33
CA LEU A 40 -8.50 9.85 -3.88
C LEU A 40 -8.22 8.39 -3.49
N ALA A 41 -8.76 7.43 -4.23
CA ALA A 41 -8.49 6.00 -3.98
C ALA A 41 -7.01 5.66 -4.15
N LEU A 42 -6.38 6.13 -5.23
CA LEU A 42 -4.94 5.95 -5.48
C LEU A 42 -4.08 6.63 -4.40
N ALA A 43 -4.46 7.83 -3.96
CA ALA A 43 -3.79 8.52 -2.87
C ALA A 43 -3.88 7.74 -1.54
N CYS A 44 -5.07 7.28 -1.16
CA CYS A 44 -5.26 6.47 0.06
C CYS A 44 -4.47 5.16 0.02
N CYS A 45 -4.46 4.48 -1.13
CA CYS A 45 -3.74 3.22 -1.29
C CYS A 45 -2.21 3.44 -1.14
N TYR A 46 -1.69 4.51 -1.72
CA TYR A 46 -0.28 4.89 -1.57
C TYR A 46 0.07 5.28 -0.12
N LEU A 47 -0.78 6.04 0.57
CA LEU A 47 -0.55 6.43 1.96
C LEU A 47 -0.55 5.23 2.92
N MET A 48 -1.49 4.29 2.76
CA MET A 48 -1.53 3.08 3.60
C MET A 48 -0.25 2.25 3.42
N TRP A 49 0.17 2.06 2.16
CA TRP A 49 1.43 1.39 1.86
C TRP A 49 2.65 2.13 2.44
N MET A 50 2.72 3.45 2.29
CA MET A 50 3.81 4.27 2.82
C MET A 50 3.93 4.16 4.35
N VAL A 51 2.82 4.28 5.07
CA VAL A 51 2.81 4.25 6.54
C VAL A 51 3.28 2.90 7.06
N THR A 52 2.82 1.80 6.45
CA THR A 52 3.25 0.44 6.84
C THR A 52 4.72 0.18 6.52
N TYR A 53 5.25 0.75 5.43
CA TYR A 53 6.68 0.71 5.11
C TYR A 53 7.54 1.51 6.12
N LEU A 54 7.15 2.74 6.44
CA LEU A 54 7.86 3.59 7.41
C LEU A 54 7.89 2.95 8.81
N ALA A 55 6.82 2.27 9.21
CA ALA A 55 6.75 1.57 10.49
C ALA A 55 7.82 0.47 10.64
N GLN A 56 8.33 -0.08 9.52
CA GLN A 56 9.32 -1.15 9.53
C GLN A 56 10.76 -0.67 9.32
N VAL A 57 10.97 0.59 8.90
CA VAL A 57 12.30 1.09 8.51
C VAL A 57 13.26 1.24 9.71
N HIS A 58 12.75 1.62 10.88
CA HIS A 58 13.52 1.65 12.13
C HIS A 58 12.72 0.95 13.24
N PRO A 59 12.76 -0.39 13.33
CA PRO A 59 11.95 -1.14 14.28
C PRO A 59 12.47 -0.96 15.71
N LEU A 60 11.61 -0.50 16.61
CA LEU A 60 11.88 -0.39 18.06
C LEU A 60 11.50 -1.67 18.82
N ILE A 61 10.71 -2.55 18.19
CA ILE A 61 10.22 -3.80 18.77
C ILE A 61 10.83 -4.94 17.95
N CYS A 62 11.60 -5.79 18.60
CA CYS A 62 12.09 -7.02 18.00
C CYS A 62 11.09 -8.16 18.28
N THR A 63 10.84 -8.98 17.27
CA THR A 63 10.07 -10.21 17.42
C THR A 63 10.73 -11.15 18.44
N ARG A 64 10.01 -11.54 19.50
CA ARG A 64 10.41 -12.63 20.41
C ARG A 64 10.20 -13.97 19.69
N TRP A 65 11.30 -14.55 19.21
CA TRP A 65 11.32 -15.75 18.35
C TRP A 65 10.55 -16.98 18.87
N PHE A 66 10.37 -17.12 20.18
CA PHE A 66 9.67 -18.27 20.76
C PHE A 66 8.14 -18.20 20.56
N LEU A 67 7.51 -17.04 20.78
CA LEU A 67 6.08 -16.88 20.52
C LEU A 67 5.76 -16.93 19.01
N GLN A 68 6.65 -16.39 18.16
CA GLN A 68 6.43 -16.39 16.71
C GLN A 68 6.49 -17.80 16.10
N SER A 69 7.36 -18.67 16.64
CA SER A 69 7.45 -20.06 16.20
C SER A 69 6.22 -20.87 16.64
N ILE A 70 5.69 -20.62 17.85
CA ILE A 70 4.47 -21.30 18.33
C ILE A 70 3.23 -20.82 17.55
N ILE A 71 3.05 -19.50 17.38
CA ILE A 71 1.91 -18.95 16.62
C ILE A 71 2.00 -19.35 15.15
N GLY A 72 3.19 -19.34 14.54
CA GLY A 72 3.37 -19.79 13.15
C GLY A 72 3.06 -21.27 12.93
N ASN A 73 3.43 -22.14 13.89
CA ASN A 73 3.01 -23.54 13.86
C ASN A 73 1.50 -23.67 14.13
N LEU A 74 0.92 -22.90 15.05
CA LEU A 74 -0.51 -22.97 15.35
C LEU A 74 -1.38 -22.49 14.18
N THR A 75 -0.99 -21.41 13.47
CA THR A 75 -1.70 -20.91 12.29
C THR A 75 -1.60 -21.88 11.10
N THR A 76 -0.46 -22.56 10.90
CA THR A 76 -0.34 -23.61 9.87
C THR A 76 -1.12 -24.88 10.23
N TYR A 77 -1.21 -25.21 11.53
CA TYR A 77 -2.06 -26.28 12.04
C TYR A 77 -3.56 -26.02 11.86
N PHE A 78 -4.04 -24.78 12.09
CA PHE A 78 -5.43 -24.40 11.85
C PHE A 78 -5.76 -24.18 10.36
N ALA A 79 -4.76 -23.95 9.50
CA ALA A 79 -4.96 -23.84 8.05
C ALA A 79 -4.97 -25.20 7.31
N THR A 80 -4.51 -26.27 7.98
CA THR A 80 -4.45 -27.65 7.43
C THR A 80 -5.52 -28.58 8.04
N ARG A 81 -6.35 -28.05 8.95
CA ARG A 81 -7.53 -28.72 9.53
C ARG A 81 -8.79 -28.02 9.05
#